data_AF-A0A7C5YLA7-F1
#
_entry.id   AF-A0A7C5YLA7-F1
#
_cell.length_a   1.000
_cell.length_b   1.000
_cell.length_c   1.000
_cell.angle_alpha   90.00
_cell.angle_beta   90.00
_cell.angle_gamma   90.00
#
_symmetry.space_group_name_H-M   'P 1'
#
loop_
_entity.id
_entity.type
_entity.pdbx_description
1 polymer ?
#
loop_
_entity_poly.entity_id
_entity_poly.type
_entity_poly.pdbx_seq_one_letter_code
_entity_poly.pdbx_strand_id
1 'polypeptide(L)'
;MRRFMLRAGLAIVFNGLAVCYLWAAEGKQMVQASEFKNFAEAIAKAKLKTLVIDQPQSIASNLTIPSDVHLFFVGEGALRKGAKGRVSVVIQSPITAPQRQIFVGFEPGEVVLRNSQKAIPQWWGAKANDDKDDSKAIQSAIDSEASVVHLPQGHYIVNQPLNITNRPGGGLVFQGDGFSVGSGTCLHANTGGVLFDTSGTQYVDFRDFSVEGGKTNPSTIAFLFARSAKTEYTKYAQFHSLTNVRVRLPSIPEANNGNGTVAVYNYAAELWRAWNVYLMADQPLVFTGYNIFNVKSAFTELWVGYPSMSECTVDGASTLHALDGSCVIVDNGIAIRLVNTYLTGTAKSKGRIQYAIHIRGPGFWTRTFTYTGHFEYEGGLVCISVRAVNLNVEATGAPLKPEQPVILLDNPNSCIWGGKVSYTHINFGQTHTYPLIKAVGKHCGIVGVTIGLYEGQMIDAPNGPFQNNIVQAFFSHEPKINVEPKASYLLLAGEKSAVRSPKTSVK
;
A
#
# COMPACT_ATOMS: atom_id res chain seq x y z
N MET A 1 44.26 9.37 21.14
CA MET A 1 43.10 8.47 20.98
C MET A 1 42.65 7.76 22.27
N ARG A 2 43.52 7.26 23.16
CA ARG A 2 43.08 6.60 24.43
C ARG A 2 42.40 7.49 25.48
N ARG A 3 42.59 8.82 25.47
CA ARG A 3 41.91 9.77 26.39
C ARG A 3 40.52 10.25 25.91
N PHE A 4 40.12 9.96 24.67
CA PHE A 4 38.83 10.37 24.11
C PHE A 4 37.72 9.32 24.35
N MET A 5 38.07 8.05 24.58
CA MET A 5 37.10 6.99 24.88
C MET A 5 36.57 7.00 26.32
N LEU A 6 37.29 7.58 27.29
CA LEU A 6 36.80 7.64 28.68
C LEU A 6 35.68 8.68 28.90
N ARG A 7 35.56 9.70 28.03
CA ARG A 7 34.51 10.73 28.17
C ARG A 7 33.18 10.35 27.51
N ALA A 8 33.20 9.48 26.49
CA ALA A 8 31.98 8.98 25.85
C ALA A 8 31.23 7.95 26.73
N GLY A 9 31.94 7.15 27.52
CA GLY A 9 31.34 6.20 28.46
C GLY A 9 30.65 6.87 29.66
N LEU A 10 31.08 8.07 30.06
CA LEU A 10 30.49 8.78 31.19
C LEU A 10 29.17 9.48 30.83
N ALA A 11 28.99 9.92 29.58
CA ALA A 11 27.79 10.65 29.16
C ALA A 11 26.53 9.76 29.05
N ILE A 12 26.67 8.46 28.83
CA ILE A 12 25.52 7.54 28.68
C ILE A 12 24.91 7.16 30.05
N VAL A 13 25.72 7.12 31.12
CA VAL A 13 25.24 6.81 32.47
C VAL A 13 24.46 7.99 33.09
N PHE A 14 24.70 9.23 32.64
CA PHE A 14 24.06 10.42 33.21
C PHE A 14 22.60 10.64 32.78
N ASN A 15 22.15 10.12 31.63
CA ASN A 15 20.78 10.36 31.18
C ASN A 15 19.71 9.61 32.00
N GLY A 16 20.00 8.40 32.49
CA GLY A 16 19.08 7.66 33.35
C GLY A 16 18.90 8.32 34.72
N LEU A 17 20.02 8.74 35.33
CA LEU A 17 20.01 9.43 36.62
C LEU A 17 19.40 10.83 36.53
N ALA A 18 19.65 11.59 35.46
CA ALA A 18 19.10 12.93 35.27
C ALA A 18 17.56 12.94 35.17
N VAL A 19 16.96 11.93 34.52
CA VAL A 19 15.49 11.80 34.46
C VAL A 19 14.89 11.50 35.83
N CYS A 20 15.54 10.66 36.64
CA CYS A 20 15.11 10.41 38.02
C CYS A 20 15.14 11.69 38.88
N TYR A 21 16.17 12.54 38.71
CA TYR A 21 16.28 13.81 39.45
C TYR A 21 15.22 14.84 39.02
N LEU A 22 14.92 14.95 37.72
CA LEU A 22 13.86 15.84 37.22
C LEU A 22 12.47 15.42 37.74
N TRP A 23 12.20 14.11 37.85
CA TRP A 23 10.92 13.61 38.35
C TRP A 23 10.78 13.72 39.87
N ALA A 24 11.88 13.54 40.61
CA ALA A 24 11.90 13.81 42.04
C ALA A 24 11.62 15.30 42.34
N ALA A 25 12.05 16.21 41.46
CA ALA A 25 11.77 17.65 41.59
C ALA A 25 10.27 18.00 41.39
N GLU A 26 9.50 17.17 40.69
CA GLU A 26 8.04 17.34 40.53
C GLU A 26 7.23 16.78 41.71
N GLY A 27 7.87 16.24 42.76
CA GLY A 27 7.19 15.67 43.92
C GLY A 27 6.42 14.37 43.63
N LYS A 28 6.63 13.75 42.46
CA LYS A 28 6.04 12.44 42.14
C LYS A 28 6.68 11.37 43.00
N GLN A 29 5.87 10.73 43.85
CA GLN A 29 6.34 9.59 44.64
C GLN A 29 6.68 8.42 43.71
N MET A 30 7.83 7.80 43.95
CA MET A 30 8.29 6.61 43.23
C MET A 30 8.22 5.39 44.15
N VAL A 31 7.94 4.23 43.57
CA VAL A 31 7.91 2.93 44.24
C VAL A 31 8.84 2.00 43.48
N GLN A 32 9.83 1.41 44.14
CA GLN A 32 10.76 0.47 43.50
C GLN A 32 10.14 -0.93 43.50
N ALA A 33 9.96 -1.55 42.34
CA ALA A 33 9.38 -2.88 42.25
C ALA A 33 10.20 -3.94 43.00
N SER A 34 11.52 -3.76 43.05
CA SER A 34 12.48 -4.63 43.74
C SER A 34 12.36 -4.63 45.27
N GLU A 35 11.64 -3.68 45.87
CA GLU A 35 11.38 -3.64 47.31
C GLU A 35 10.25 -4.60 47.76
N PHE A 36 9.54 -5.22 46.82
CA PHE A 36 8.38 -6.06 47.10
C PHE A 36 8.66 -7.54 46.81
N LYS A 37 7.96 -8.43 47.51
CA LYS A 37 8.11 -9.88 47.35
C LYS A 37 7.70 -10.35 45.96
N ASN A 38 6.71 -9.70 45.36
CA ASN A 38 6.23 -9.98 44.01
C ASN A 38 5.70 -8.70 43.36
N PHE A 39 5.60 -8.75 42.03
CA PHE A 39 5.22 -7.59 41.24
C PHE A 39 3.77 -7.11 41.48
N ALA A 40 2.86 -8.01 41.86
CA ALA A 40 1.47 -7.64 42.17
C ALA A 40 1.38 -6.78 43.44
N GLU A 41 2.16 -7.10 44.47
CA GLU A 41 2.29 -6.26 45.67
C GLU A 41 2.85 -4.86 45.33
N ALA A 42 3.85 -4.80 44.45
CA ALA A 42 4.43 -3.55 44.01
C ALA A 42 3.41 -2.64 43.31
N ILE A 43 2.57 -3.22 42.43
CA ILE A 43 1.48 -2.51 41.75
C ILE A 43 0.46 -1.96 42.76
N ALA A 44 0.04 -2.79 43.72
CA ALA A 44 -0.93 -2.36 44.74
C ALA A 44 -0.41 -1.18 45.59
N LYS A 45 0.91 -1.09 45.79
CA LYS A 45 1.56 -0.03 46.57
C LYS A 45 1.89 1.22 45.75
N ALA A 46 2.06 1.07 44.45
CA ALA A 46 2.33 2.18 43.53
C ALA A 46 1.08 2.99 43.13
N LYS A 47 -0.11 2.72 43.68
CA LYS A 47 -1.35 3.45 43.34
C LYS A 47 -1.14 4.98 43.27
N LEU A 48 -1.40 5.59 42.11
CA LEU A 48 -1.16 7.01 41.79
C LEU A 48 0.32 7.45 41.77
N LYS A 49 1.23 6.51 41.58
CA LYS A 49 2.69 6.70 41.64
C LYS A 49 3.39 6.06 40.43
N THR A 50 4.66 6.40 40.29
CA THR A 50 5.54 5.73 39.32
C THR A 50 6.11 4.45 39.94
N LEU A 51 5.83 3.32 39.32
CA LEU A 51 6.44 2.04 39.63
C LEU A 51 7.72 1.88 38.82
N VAL A 52 8.86 2.01 39.48
CA VAL A 52 10.19 1.87 38.88
C VAL A 52 10.54 0.39 38.82
N ILE A 53 10.88 -0.08 37.63
CA ILE A 53 11.26 -1.46 37.35
C ILE A 53 12.73 -1.42 36.95
N ASP A 54 13.61 -1.67 37.91
CA ASP A 54 15.08 -1.61 37.77
C ASP A 54 15.73 -3.00 37.63
N GLN A 55 15.04 -4.03 38.11
CA GLN A 55 15.40 -5.44 38.01
C GLN A 55 14.29 -6.25 37.34
N PRO A 56 14.61 -7.39 36.70
CA PRO A 56 13.60 -8.27 36.13
C PRO A 56 12.57 -8.76 37.15
N GLN A 57 11.29 -8.71 36.78
CA GLN A 57 10.14 -9.09 37.60
C GLN A 57 9.47 -10.32 37.00
N SER A 58 9.34 -11.39 37.80
CA SER A 58 8.68 -12.63 37.35
C SER A 58 7.16 -12.54 37.46
N ILE A 59 6.47 -12.82 36.36
CA ILE A 59 5.00 -12.82 36.27
C ILE A 59 4.51 -14.26 36.19
N ALA A 60 4.03 -14.81 37.31
CA ALA A 60 3.62 -16.20 37.42
C ALA A 60 2.13 -16.46 37.15
N SER A 61 1.32 -15.40 37.05
CA SER A 61 -0.13 -15.49 36.83
C SER A 61 -0.63 -14.27 36.07
N ASN A 62 -1.85 -14.36 35.52
CA ASN A 62 -2.47 -13.24 34.80
C ASN A 62 -2.50 -11.99 35.66
N LEU A 63 -2.14 -10.86 35.07
CA LEU A 63 -1.96 -9.60 35.79
C LEU A 63 -2.61 -8.45 35.02
N THR A 64 -3.33 -7.60 35.73
CA THR A 64 -3.80 -6.32 35.19
C THR A 64 -3.12 -5.19 35.94
N ILE A 65 -2.47 -4.30 35.20
CA ILE A 65 -1.83 -3.10 35.71
C ILE A 65 -2.81 -1.94 35.48
N PRO A 66 -3.33 -1.32 36.54
CA PRO A 66 -4.38 -0.31 36.42
C PRO A 66 -3.83 0.98 35.80
N SER A 67 -4.72 1.80 35.24
CA SER A 67 -4.36 3.04 34.54
C SER A 67 -3.76 4.13 35.42
N ASP A 68 -3.87 4.00 36.75
CA ASP A 68 -3.39 4.96 37.75
C ASP A 68 -1.96 4.67 38.25
N VAL A 69 -1.27 3.69 37.68
CA VAL A 69 0.16 3.43 37.90
C VAL A 69 0.94 3.88 36.66
N HIS A 70 2.12 4.46 36.80
CA HIS A 70 3.03 4.69 35.65
C HIS A 70 4.18 3.70 35.72
N LEU A 71 4.38 2.87 34.70
CA LEU A 71 5.51 1.95 34.63
C LEU A 71 6.76 2.66 34.07
N PHE A 72 7.84 2.65 34.83
CA PHE A 72 9.13 3.21 34.40
C PHE A 72 10.22 2.14 34.43
N PHE A 73 10.60 1.66 33.25
CA PHE A 73 11.64 0.65 33.09
C PHE A 73 13.02 1.31 33.00
N VAL A 74 13.94 0.90 33.87
CA VAL A 74 15.33 1.38 33.93
C VAL A 74 16.29 0.20 34.08
N GLY A 75 17.59 0.42 33.87
CA GLY A 75 18.62 -0.62 34.06
C GLY A 75 18.31 -1.90 33.30
N GLU A 76 18.25 -3.03 34.02
CA GLU A 76 17.89 -4.37 33.51
C GLU A 76 16.41 -4.73 33.73
N GLY A 77 15.60 -3.76 34.18
CA GLY A 77 14.18 -3.95 34.45
C GLY A 77 13.40 -4.51 33.26
N ALA A 78 12.63 -5.56 33.51
CA ALA A 78 11.81 -6.25 32.53
C ALA A 78 10.71 -7.04 33.24
N LEU A 79 9.63 -7.37 32.54
CA LEU A 79 8.66 -8.37 32.95
C LEU A 79 9.03 -9.70 32.28
N ARG A 80 9.22 -10.75 33.08
CA ARG A 80 9.55 -12.10 32.63
C ARG A 80 8.36 -13.01 32.86
N LYS A 81 7.89 -13.68 31.81
CA LYS A 81 6.87 -14.71 31.94
C LYS A 81 7.39 -15.86 32.80
N GLY A 82 6.60 -16.29 33.78
CA GLY A 82 6.89 -17.47 34.59
C GLY A 82 6.87 -18.76 33.77
N ALA A 83 7.55 -19.80 34.25
CA ALA A 83 7.80 -21.03 33.49
C ALA A 83 6.56 -21.95 33.27
N LYS A 84 5.41 -21.67 33.90
CA LYS A 84 4.24 -22.56 33.84
C LYS A 84 2.99 -21.82 33.38
N GLY A 85 2.30 -22.42 32.42
CA GLY A 85 0.98 -21.99 31.95
C GLY A 85 1.01 -20.80 30.99
N ARG A 86 -0.17 -20.51 30.43
CA ARG A 86 -0.43 -19.27 29.69
C ARG A 86 -0.58 -18.14 30.71
N VAL A 87 0.22 -17.09 30.56
CA VAL A 87 0.21 -15.91 31.43
C VAL A 87 0.02 -14.71 30.53
N SER A 88 -0.93 -13.84 30.89
CA SER A 88 -1.21 -12.60 30.19
C SER A 88 -1.03 -11.39 31.09
N VAL A 89 -0.57 -10.28 30.52
CA VAL A 89 -0.43 -8.99 31.20
C VAL A 89 -1.27 -7.96 30.45
N VAL A 90 -2.26 -7.40 31.11
CA VAL A 90 -3.05 -6.27 30.58
C VAL A 90 -2.51 -5.00 31.24
N ILE A 91 -1.98 -4.09 30.42
CA ILE A 91 -1.38 -2.84 30.85
C ILE A 91 -2.32 -1.70 30.46
N GLN A 92 -2.97 -1.09 31.44
CA GLN A 92 -3.80 0.11 31.24
C GLN A 92 -3.02 1.39 31.57
N SER A 93 -1.82 1.24 32.15
CA SER A 93 -0.92 2.28 32.63
C SER A 93 0.01 2.82 31.55
N PRO A 94 0.36 4.11 31.56
CA PRO A 94 1.45 4.63 30.74
C PRO A 94 2.77 3.85 30.97
N ILE A 95 3.57 3.73 29.91
CA ILE A 95 4.88 3.08 29.93
C ILE A 95 5.95 4.09 29.52
N THR A 96 7.00 4.21 30.31
CA THR A 96 8.28 4.80 29.89
C THR A 96 9.33 3.71 29.92
N ALA A 97 9.90 3.38 28.77
CA ALA A 97 10.87 2.30 28.65
C ALA A 97 11.93 2.61 27.58
N PRO A 98 13.16 2.11 27.76
CA PRO A 98 14.19 2.17 26.74
C PRO A 98 13.83 1.30 25.51
N GLN A 99 14.53 1.54 24.39
CA GLN A 99 14.46 0.72 23.18
C GLN A 99 15.28 -0.58 23.37
N ARG A 100 14.82 -1.44 24.28
CA ARG A 100 15.34 -2.80 24.50
C ARG A 100 14.20 -3.73 24.94
N GLN A 101 14.49 -5.02 25.05
CA GLN A 101 13.52 -5.99 25.52
C GLN A 101 13.10 -5.70 26.97
N ILE A 102 11.80 -5.52 27.18
CA ILE A 102 11.17 -5.36 28.50
C ILE A 102 10.11 -6.44 28.75
N PHE A 103 9.68 -7.17 27.72
CA PHE A 103 8.77 -8.31 27.82
C PHE A 103 9.53 -9.55 27.37
N VAL A 104 9.87 -10.42 28.33
CA VAL A 104 10.69 -11.62 28.08
C VAL A 104 9.84 -12.88 28.24
N GLY A 105 9.87 -13.73 27.22
CA GLY A 105 9.16 -15.02 27.21
C GLY A 105 7.66 -14.94 26.93
N PHE A 106 7.13 -13.75 26.63
CA PHE A 106 5.75 -13.56 26.20
C PHE A 106 5.58 -13.88 24.71
N GLU A 107 4.47 -14.52 24.37
CA GLU A 107 4.01 -14.80 23.01
C GLU A 107 3.12 -13.66 22.48
N PRO A 108 2.89 -13.56 21.15
CA PRO A 108 1.93 -12.61 20.60
C PRO A 108 0.55 -12.72 21.27
N GLY A 109 -0.01 -11.57 21.64
CA GLY A 109 -1.31 -11.46 22.32
C GLY A 109 -1.28 -11.76 23.83
N GLU A 110 -0.13 -12.09 24.43
CA GLU A 110 -0.02 -12.26 25.88
C GLU A 110 0.23 -10.96 26.64
N VAL A 111 0.75 -9.92 25.98
CA VAL A 111 0.86 -8.58 26.57
C VAL A 111 -0.09 -7.66 25.82
N VAL A 112 -1.08 -7.10 26.50
CA VAL A 112 -2.08 -6.21 25.92
C VAL A 112 -1.90 -4.80 26.49
N LEU A 113 -1.65 -3.83 25.62
CA LEU A 113 -1.51 -2.41 25.91
C LEU A 113 -2.84 -1.70 25.60
N ARG A 114 -3.52 -1.20 26.64
CA ARG A 114 -4.77 -0.44 26.52
C ARG A 114 -4.48 1.07 26.49
N ASN A 115 -5.51 1.86 26.22
CA ASN A 115 -5.47 3.33 26.24
C ASN A 115 -4.52 3.94 25.20
N SER A 116 -4.57 3.43 23.96
CA SER A 116 -3.93 4.03 22.78
C SER A 116 -2.41 4.20 22.89
N GLN A 117 -1.75 3.21 23.48
CA GLN A 117 -0.30 3.25 23.65
C GLN A 117 0.44 2.96 22.35
N LYS A 118 1.68 3.45 22.30
CA LYS A 118 2.69 3.10 21.30
C LYS A 118 3.36 1.79 21.74
N ALA A 119 3.41 0.80 20.85
CA ALA A 119 4.25 -0.38 20.99
C ALA A 119 5.47 -0.27 20.07
N ILE A 120 6.62 -0.77 20.53
CA ILE A 120 7.81 -0.94 19.68
C ILE A 120 8.26 -2.41 19.73
N PRO A 121 8.56 -3.06 18.60
CA PRO A 121 8.97 -4.48 18.59
C PRO A 121 10.19 -4.81 19.46
N GLN A 122 11.06 -3.84 19.72
CA GLN A 122 12.22 -4.01 20.60
C GLN A 122 11.83 -4.42 22.01
N TRP A 123 10.64 -4.04 22.49
CA TRP A 123 10.13 -4.47 23.79
C TRP A 123 9.94 -5.99 23.88
N TRP A 124 9.76 -6.67 22.75
CA TRP A 124 9.68 -8.13 22.62
C TRP A 124 10.95 -8.77 22.05
N GLY A 125 12.01 -7.99 21.87
CA GLY A 125 13.33 -8.50 21.49
C GLY A 125 13.68 -8.41 20.01
N ALA A 126 12.90 -7.68 19.20
CA ALA A 126 13.33 -7.36 17.82
C ALA A 126 14.68 -6.62 17.85
N LYS A 127 15.56 -6.92 16.90
CA LYS A 127 16.88 -6.31 16.78
C LYS A 127 17.16 -6.00 15.31
N ALA A 128 17.04 -4.72 14.97
CA ALA A 128 17.42 -4.29 13.65
C ALA A 128 18.90 -4.60 13.35
N ASN A 129 19.18 -4.95 12.10
CA ASN A 129 20.51 -5.15 11.54
C ASN A 129 21.31 -6.32 12.13
N ASP A 130 20.67 -7.37 12.68
CA ASP A 130 21.37 -8.53 13.26
C ASP A 130 21.21 -9.85 12.48
N ASP A 131 20.64 -9.79 11.28
CA ASP A 131 20.34 -10.93 10.39
C ASP A 131 19.44 -12.02 11.01
N LYS A 132 18.70 -11.73 12.10
CA LYS A 132 17.76 -12.66 12.72
C LYS A 132 16.31 -12.32 12.40
N ASP A 133 15.45 -13.32 12.57
CA ASP A 133 14.02 -13.19 12.37
C ASP A 133 13.37 -12.35 13.48
N ASP A 134 12.78 -11.23 13.08
CA ASP A 134 12.05 -10.30 13.94
C ASP A 134 10.53 -10.53 13.91
N SER A 135 10.03 -11.48 13.11
CA SER A 135 8.59 -11.69 12.87
C SER A 135 7.80 -11.81 14.16
N LYS A 136 8.27 -12.63 15.11
CA LYS A 136 7.58 -12.86 16.39
C LYS A 136 7.50 -11.60 17.24
N ALA A 137 8.56 -10.80 17.29
CA ALA A 137 8.60 -9.59 18.09
C ALA A 137 7.73 -8.48 17.48
N ILE A 138 7.74 -8.36 16.14
CA ILE A 138 6.85 -7.45 15.41
C ILE A 138 5.39 -7.87 15.59
N GLN A 139 5.08 -9.16 15.43
CA GLN A 139 3.74 -9.68 15.66
C GLN A 139 3.28 -9.47 17.10
N SER A 140 4.17 -9.61 18.09
CA SER A 140 3.84 -9.33 19.48
C SER A 140 3.48 -7.86 19.73
N ALA A 141 4.17 -6.93 19.07
CA ALA A 141 3.79 -5.50 19.11
C ALA A 141 2.42 -5.27 18.45
N ILE A 142 2.15 -5.90 17.31
CA ILE A 142 0.85 -5.83 16.61
C ILE A 142 -0.29 -6.39 17.45
N ASP A 143 -0.09 -7.54 18.10
CA ASP A 143 -1.09 -8.23 18.94
C ASP A 143 -1.20 -7.66 20.34
N SER A 144 -0.38 -6.66 20.67
CA SER A 144 -0.51 -5.93 21.92
C SER A 144 -1.73 -5.01 21.96
N GLU A 145 -2.50 -4.89 20.88
CA GLU A 145 -3.66 -3.98 20.77
C GLU A 145 -3.30 -2.48 20.94
N ALA A 146 -2.01 -2.15 20.87
CA ALA A 146 -1.54 -0.79 20.72
C ALA A 146 -2.13 -0.14 19.46
N SER A 147 -2.54 1.13 19.56
CA SER A 147 -3.05 1.88 18.41
C SER A 147 -1.94 2.27 17.43
N VAL A 148 -0.70 2.33 17.91
CA VAL A 148 0.49 2.61 17.09
C VAL A 148 1.54 1.54 17.35
N VAL A 149 1.96 0.84 16.31
CA VAL A 149 3.17 0.03 16.29
C VAL A 149 4.24 0.82 15.54
N HIS A 150 5.31 1.16 16.23
CA HIS A 150 6.40 1.95 15.68
C HIS A 150 7.67 1.12 15.61
N LEU A 151 8.29 1.09 14.43
CA LEU A 151 9.52 0.39 14.14
C LEU A 151 10.63 1.43 13.98
N PRO A 152 11.52 1.58 14.96
CA PRO A 152 12.67 2.45 14.85
C PRO A 152 13.52 2.15 13.63
N GLN A 153 14.33 3.10 13.19
CA GLN A 153 15.24 2.97 12.06
C GLN A 153 16.05 1.65 12.11
N GLY A 154 16.16 0.99 10.95
CA GLY A 154 16.98 -0.19 10.77
C GLY A 154 16.33 -1.25 9.88
N HIS A 155 17.05 -2.34 9.64
CA HIS A 155 16.62 -3.45 8.79
C HIS A 155 16.15 -4.63 9.63
N TYR A 156 14.91 -5.05 9.45
CA TYR A 156 14.30 -6.16 10.17
C TYR A 156 14.02 -7.31 9.21
N ILE A 157 14.34 -8.55 9.59
CA ILE A 157 14.02 -9.71 8.75
C ILE A 157 12.67 -10.27 9.19
N VAL A 158 11.77 -10.48 8.24
CA VAL A 158 10.43 -11.01 8.50
C VAL A 158 10.26 -12.31 7.71
N ASN A 159 10.44 -13.44 8.38
CA ASN A 159 10.30 -14.78 7.78
C ASN A 159 8.86 -15.33 7.86
N GLN A 160 7.97 -14.71 8.65
CA GLN A 160 6.57 -15.13 8.76
C GLN A 160 5.63 -13.99 8.38
N PRO A 161 4.47 -14.29 7.74
CA PRO A 161 3.46 -13.28 7.50
C PRO A 161 3.04 -12.58 8.80
N LEU A 162 2.75 -11.29 8.72
CA LEU A 162 2.27 -10.47 9.82
C LEU A 162 0.74 -10.41 9.78
N ASN A 163 0.11 -10.89 10.85
CA ASN A 163 -1.33 -11.01 10.98
C ASN A 163 -1.94 -9.72 11.50
N ILE A 164 -2.66 -9.01 10.64
CA ILE A 164 -3.50 -7.86 10.98
C ILE A 164 -4.94 -8.19 10.54
N THR A 165 -5.35 -9.46 10.53
CA THR A 165 -6.69 -9.86 10.06
C THR A 165 -7.77 -9.67 11.11
N ASN A 166 -9.03 -9.52 10.66
CA ASN A 166 -10.23 -9.55 11.50
C ASN A 166 -10.25 -8.53 12.65
N ARG A 167 -9.82 -7.29 12.41
CA ARG A 167 -9.89 -6.17 13.36
C ARG A 167 -10.93 -5.12 12.91
N PRO A 168 -12.23 -5.39 13.06
CA PRO A 168 -13.25 -4.40 12.73
C PRO A 168 -13.20 -3.25 13.75
N GLY A 169 -12.97 -2.02 13.28
CA GLY A 169 -12.96 -0.82 14.13
C GLY A 169 -11.73 -0.61 15.03
N GLY A 170 -10.84 -1.60 15.15
CA GLY A 170 -9.64 -1.55 15.99
C GLY A 170 -8.42 -0.98 15.27
N GLY A 171 -8.58 0.18 14.62
CA GLY A 171 -7.58 0.75 13.71
C GLY A 171 -6.13 0.70 14.22
N LEU A 172 -5.19 0.54 13.30
CA LEU A 172 -3.77 0.36 13.59
C LEU A 172 -2.94 1.31 12.74
N VAL A 173 -2.06 2.08 13.37
CA VAL A 173 -0.96 2.76 12.67
C VAL A 173 0.30 1.91 12.78
N PHE A 174 0.82 1.45 11.66
CA PHE A 174 2.12 0.79 11.58
C PHE A 174 3.13 1.77 10.94
N GLN A 175 4.07 2.26 11.74
CA GLN A 175 4.95 3.37 11.36
C GLN A 175 6.43 3.03 11.49
N GLY A 176 7.26 3.51 10.57
CA GLY A 176 8.72 3.52 10.70
C GLY A 176 9.33 4.91 10.92
N ASP A 177 10.65 5.03 10.82
CA ASP A 177 11.42 6.28 10.92
C ASP A 177 11.82 6.85 9.54
N GLY A 178 11.15 6.41 8.46
CA GLY A 178 11.37 6.86 7.09
C GLY A 178 11.47 5.70 6.09
N PHE A 179 11.21 5.99 4.82
CA PHE A 179 11.20 5.01 3.71
C PHE A 179 12.38 5.14 2.74
N SER A 180 13.35 5.99 3.09
CA SER A 180 14.57 6.21 2.31
C SER A 180 15.46 4.96 2.27
N VAL A 181 16.06 4.70 1.12
CA VAL A 181 16.98 3.58 0.92
C VAL A 181 18.17 3.71 1.88
N GLY A 182 18.46 2.66 2.64
CA GLY A 182 19.64 2.55 3.51
C GLY A 182 19.66 3.44 4.76
N SER A 183 18.66 4.30 4.97
CA SER A 183 18.64 5.27 6.09
C SER A 183 17.31 5.32 6.84
N GLY A 184 16.29 4.55 6.43
CA GLY A 184 15.00 4.46 7.11
C GLY A 184 14.75 3.14 7.83
N THR A 185 13.48 2.87 8.11
CA THR A 185 13.00 1.56 8.56
C THR A 185 12.76 0.68 7.35
N CYS A 186 13.35 -0.51 7.30
CA CYS A 186 13.18 -1.45 6.20
C CYS A 186 12.81 -2.85 6.71
N LEU A 187 11.75 -3.43 6.15
CA LEU A 187 11.36 -4.82 6.35
C LEU A 187 11.85 -5.68 5.17
N HIS A 188 12.69 -6.67 5.45
CA HIS A 188 13.08 -7.71 4.50
C HIS A 188 12.03 -8.83 4.51
N ALA A 189 11.10 -8.76 3.57
CA ALA A 189 9.92 -9.59 3.44
C ALA A 189 10.29 -10.98 2.90
N ASN A 190 10.51 -11.95 3.78
CA ASN A 190 11.06 -13.27 3.48
C ASN A 190 10.05 -14.40 3.76
N THR A 191 8.78 -14.16 3.45
CA THR A 191 7.67 -15.07 3.82
C THR A 191 7.32 -16.09 2.75
N GLY A 192 7.78 -15.93 1.50
CA GLY A 192 7.37 -16.76 0.35
C GLY A 192 5.91 -16.60 -0.07
N GLY A 193 5.20 -15.64 0.52
CA GLY A 193 3.78 -15.38 0.28
C GLY A 193 3.43 -13.94 0.61
N VAL A 194 2.36 -13.75 1.38
CA VAL A 194 1.94 -12.43 1.86
C VAL A 194 2.86 -11.97 3.01
N LEU A 195 3.29 -10.71 3.01
CA LEU A 195 3.94 -10.08 4.16
C LEU A 195 2.89 -9.56 5.15
N PHE A 196 2.11 -8.54 4.77
CA PHE A 196 1.04 -7.98 5.60
C PHE A 196 -0.31 -8.49 5.15
N ASP A 197 -1.00 -9.21 6.03
CA ASP A 197 -2.35 -9.69 5.80
C ASP A 197 -3.35 -8.90 6.63
N THR A 198 -4.14 -8.06 5.97
CA THR A 198 -5.14 -7.19 6.60
C THR A 198 -6.57 -7.68 6.35
N SER A 199 -6.73 -8.95 6.02
CA SER A 199 -8.02 -9.50 5.60
C SER A 199 -9.11 -9.34 6.66
N GLY A 200 -10.21 -8.66 6.30
CA GLY A 200 -11.33 -8.36 7.18
C GLY A 200 -11.06 -7.32 8.28
N THR A 201 -10.06 -6.47 8.07
CA THR A 201 -9.70 -5.38 8.97
C THR A 201 -10.04 -4.03 8.38
N GLN A 202 -10.24 -3.02 9.23
CA GLN A 202 -10.54 -1.65 8.80
C GLN A 202 -9.61 -0.67 9.50
N TYR A 203 -9.47 0.55 8.96
CA TYR A 203 -8.73 1.66 9.60
C TYR A 203 -7.24 1.37 9.85
N VAL A 204 -6.54 0.80 8.86
CA VAL A 204 -5.10 0.53 8.98
C VAL A 204 -4.31 1.53 8.17
N ASP A 205 -3.34 2.16 8.80
CA ASP A 205 -2.44 3.09 8.14
C ASP A 205 -0.99 2.61 8.26
N PHE A 206 -0.34 2.42 7.13
CA PHE A 206 1.07 2.09 7.03
C PHE A 206 1.84 3.34 6.61
N ARG A 207 2.85 3.75 7.38
CA ARG A 207 3.59 4.98 7.05
C ARG A 207 5.08 4.99 7.36
N ASP A 208 5.83 5.70 6.55
CA ASP A 208 7.24 6.03 6.82
C ASP A 208 8.17 4.80 6.95
N PHE A 209 8.03 3.80 6.08
CA PHE A 209 8.96 2.65 6.01
C PHE A 209 9.07 2.08 4.60
N SER A 210 10.07 1.23 4.39
CA SER A 210 10.22 0.45 3.16
C SER A 210 10.05 -1.06 3.37
N VAL A 211 9.62 -1.75 2.33
CA VAL A 211 9.60 -3.20 2.21
C VAL A 211 10.52 -3.60 1.06
N GLU A 212 11.43 -4.53 1.31
CA GLU A 212 12.27 -5.15 0.29
C GLU A 212 12.06 -6.67 0.30
N GLY A 213 12.08 -7.32 -0.86
CA GLY A 213 11.99 -8.77 -0.93
C GLY A 213 13.17 -9.43 -0.20
N GLY A 214 12.88 -10.43 0.63
CA GLY A 214 13.86 -11.21 1.36
C GLY A 214 14.79 -12.00 0.42
N LYS A 215 15.98 -12.35 0.93
CA LYS A 215 17.05 -12.96 0.12
C LYS A 215 16.77 -14.41 -0.27
N THR A 216 16.10 -15.19 0.58
CA THR A 216 16.00 -16.65 0.43
C THR A 216 14.61 -17.13 0.01
N ASN A 217 13.58 -16.43 0.46
CA ASN A 217 12.18 -16.75 0.26
C ASN A 217 11.37 -15.45 0.15
N PRO A 218 11.67 -14.58 -0.84
CA PRO A 218 11.02 -13.29 -0.99
C PRO A 218 9.49 -13.42 -0.97
N SER A 219 8.82 -12.54 -0.22
CA SER A 219 7.36 -12.44 -0.24
C SER A 219 6.87 -12.17 -1.66
N THR A 220 5.83 -12.90 -2.07
CA THR A 220 5.20 -12.71 -3.39
C THR A 220 4.18 -11.57 -3.37
N ILE A 221 3.71 -11.17 -2.19
CA ILE A 221 2.79 -10.04 -1.99
C ILE A 221 3.22 -9.24 -0.76
N ALA A 222 3.42 -7.92 -0.88
CA ALA A 222 3.76 -7.11 0.29
C ALA A 222 2.52 -6.77 1.14
N PHE A 223 1.44 -6.30 0.51
CA PHE A 223 0.19 -5.97 1.20
C PHE A 223 -1.01 -6.68 0.59
N LEU A 224 -1.70 -7.50 1.39
CA LEU A 224 -3.01 -8.05 1.08
C LEU A 224 -4.09 -7.26 1.82
N PHE A 225 -4.88 -6.50 1.07
CA PHE A 225 -6.12 -5.88 1.55
C PHE A 225 -7.29 -6.67 1.00
N ALA A 226 -8.00 -7.41 1.85
CA ALA A 226 -9.06 -8.28 1.38
C ALA A 226 -10.21 -8.37 2.38
N ARG A 227 -11.41 -8.73 1.91
CA ARG A 227 -12.54 -9.07 2.79
C ARG A 227 -12.35 -10.47 3.40
N SER A 228 -12.76 -10.67 4.65
CA SER A 228 -12.77 -11.98 5.31
C SER A 228 -14.17 -12.60 5.32
N ALA A 229 -14.24 -13.93 5.21
CA ALA A 229 -15.49 -14.70 5.36
C ALA A 229 -15.89 -14.93 6.83
N LYS A 230 -15.03 -14.57 7.81
CA LYS A 230 -15.17 -15.02 9.21
C LYS A 230 -16.44 -14.53 9.90
N THR A 231 -16.81 -13.26 9.74
CA THR A 231 -17.99 -12.66 10.39
C THR A 231 -18.60 -11.57 9.51
N GLU A 232 -19.88 -11.20 9.72
CA GLU A 232 -20.51 -10.08 9.00
C GLU A 232 -19.73 -8.76 9.11
N TYR A 233 -19.15 -8.46 10.27
CA TYR A 233 -18.38 -7.24 10.49
C TYR A 233 -17.00 -7.26 9.81
N THR A 234 -16.44 -8.45 9.58
CA THR A 234 -15.14 -8.65 8.92
C THR A 234 -15.27 -8.94 7.41
N LYS A 235 -16.50 -8.90 6.87
CA LYS A 235 -16.76 -8.85 5.41
C LYS A 235 -16.37 -7.52 4.77
N TYR A 236 -15.97 -6.55 5.57
CA TYR A 236 -15.47 -5.27 5.10
C TYR A 236 -13.97 -5.19 5.34
N ALA A 237 -13.27 -4.66 4.34
CA ALA A 237 -11.91 -4.16 4.45
C ALA A 237 -11.94 -2.74 3.91
N GLN A 238 -11.72 -1.74 4.76
CA GLN A 238 -11.92 -0.36 4.36
C GLN A 238 -11.13 0.65 5.18
N PHE A 239 -10.99 1.86 4.64
CA PHE A 239 -10.26 2.96 5.27
C PHE A 239 -8.79 2.61 5.53
N HIS A 240 -8.16 1.97 4.55
CA HIS A 240 -6.73 1.68 4.60
C HIS A 240 -5.93 2.78 3.93
N SER A 241 -4.75 3.07 4.46
CA SER A 241 -3.82 4.00 3.83
C SER A 241 -2.38 3.50 3.80
N LEU A 242 -1.67 3.89 2.74
CA LEU A 242 -0.22 3.83 2.61
C LEU A 242 0.33 5.26 2.45
N THR A 243 1.21 5.70 3.33
CA THR A 243 1.73 7.08 3.32
C THR A 243 3.25 7.03 3.40
N ASN A 244 3.99 7.58 2.42
CA ASN A 244 5.45 7.54 2.44
C ASN A 244 5.98 6.09 2.57
N VAL A 245 5.47 5.19 1.73
CA VAL A 245 5.83 3.76 1.74
C VAL A 245 6.54 3.40 0.45
N ARG A 246 7.67 2.70 0.58
CA ARG A 246 8.39 2.10 -0.57
C ARG A 246 8.29 0.59 -0.53
N VAL A 247 7.98 -0.03 -1.65
CA VAL A 247 7.98 -1.49 -1.83
C VAL A 247 8.86 -1.85 -3.00
N ARG A 248 9.76 -2.81 -2.79
CA ARG A 248 10.59 -3.40 -3.85
C ARG A 248 10.62 -4.92 -3.71
N LEU A 249 9.76 -5.60 -4.44
CA LEU A 249 9.79 -7.05 -4.57
C LEU A 249 10.61 -7.43 -5.83
N PRO A 250 11.29 -8.59 -5.83
CA PRO A 250 11.92 -9.12 -7.03
C PRO A 250 10.87 -9.56 -8.05
N SER A 251 11.29 -9.78 -9.29
CA SER A 251 10.46 -10.44 -10.31
C SER A 251 10.45 -11.95 -10.04
N ILE A 252 9.26 -12.53 -9.92
CA ILE A 252 9.06 -13.98 -9.73
C ILE A 252 7.85 -14.37 -10.59
N PRO A 253 8.01 -14.51 -11.92
CA PRO A 253 6.88 -14.59 -12.85
C PRO A 253 5.85 -15.69 -12.54
N GLU A 254 6.29 -16.81 -11.97
CA GLU A 254 5.47 -17.96 -11.58
C GLU A 254 4.60 -17.72 -10.34
N ALA A 255 4.91 -16.69 -9.53
CA ALA A 255 4.17 -16.38 -8.33
C ALA A 255 2.71 -16.02 -8.62
N ASN A 256 1.85 -16.22 -7.62
CA ASN A 256 0.43 -15.83 -7.66
C ASN A 256 -0.28 -16.35 -8.93
N ASN A 257 -0.11 -17.65 -9.19
CA ASN A 257 -0.67 -18.35 -10.35
C ASN A 257 -0.18 -17.81 -11.71
N GLY A 258 1.12 -17.51 -11.81
CA GLY A 258 1.76 -17.00 -13.03
C GLY A 258 1.61 -15.49 -13.27
N ASN A 259 1.07 -14.75 -12.30
CA ASN A 259 0.87 -13.29 -12.41
C ASN A 259 2.05 -12.47 -11.88
N GLY A 260 3.06 -13.12 -11.29
CA GLY A 260 4.23 -12.44 -10.74
C GLY A 260 4.05 -11.96 -9.30
N THR A 261 5.04 -11.25 -8.80
CA THR A 261 4.96 -10.57 -7.50
C THR A 261 4.03 -9.36 -7.53
N VAL A 262 3.40 -9.05 -6.40
CA VAL A 262 2.45 -7.93 -6.28
C VAL A 262 2.83 -7.04 -5.09
N ALA A 263 3.07 -5.74 -5.30
CA ALA A 263 3.33 -4.87 -4.15
C ALA A 263 2.06 -4.66 -3.32
N VAL A 264 0.95 -4.29 -3.97
CA VAL A 264 -0.36 -4.14 -3.31
C VAL A 264 -1.43 -4.94 -4.04
N TYR A 265 -2.00 -5.94 -3.36
CA TYR A 265 -3.16 -6.69 -3.84
C TYR A 265 -4.39 -6.27 -3.04
N ASN A 266 -5.19 -5.37 -3.62
CA ASN A 266 -6.45 -4.92 -3.06
C ASN A 266 -7.61 -5.74 -3.67
N TYR A 267 -8.04 -6.75 -2.92
CA TYR A 267 -9.19 -7.58 -3.21
C TYR A 267 -10.43 -7.04 -2.50
N ALA A 268 -11.10 -6.13 -3.19
CA ALA A 268 -12.38 -5.54 -2.81
C ALA A 268 -12.36 -4.77 -1.48
N ALA A 269 -11.21 -4.22 -1.10
CA ALA A 269 -11.14 -3.25 -0.03
C ALA A 269 -11.56 -1.86 -0.51
N GLU A 270 -12.37 -1.17 0.30
CA GLU A 270 -13.06 0.05 -0.04
C GLU A 270 -12.41 1.27 0.63
N LEU A 271 -12.57 2.46 0.04
CA LEU A 271 -12.08 3.71 0.65
C LEU A 271 -10.57 3.64 0.96
N TRP A 272 -9.81 3.07 0.01
CA TRP A 272 -8.37 2.81 0.13
C TRP A 272 -7.57 3.98 -0.46
N ARG A 273 -6.46 4.36 0.18
CA ARG A 273 -5.61 5.46 -0.30
C ARG A 273 -4.12 5.14 -0.24
N ALA A 274 -3.37 5.58 -1.23
CA ALA A 274 -1.92 5.69 -1.17
C ALA A 274 -1.45 7.11 -1.50
N TRP A 275 -0.44 7.59 -0.78
CA TRP A 275 0.15 8.91 -0.96
C TRP A 275 1.67 8.86 -0.81
N ASN A 276 2.39 9.47 -1.76
CA ASN A 276 3.86 9.45 -1.83
C ASN A 276 4.44 8.02 -1.74
N VAL A 277 3.96 7.10 -2.59
CA VAL A 277 4.45 5.72 -2.60
C VAL A 277 5.42 5.45 -3.74
N TYR A 278 6.36 4.53 -3.53
CA TYR A 278 7.17 3.93 -4.59
C TYR A 278 6.90 2.43 -4.58
N LEU A 279 6.18 1.90 -5.57
CA LEU A 279 5.80 0.49 -5.64
C LEU A 279 6.52 -0.19 -6.81
N MET A 280 7.32 -1.20 -6.53
CA MET A 280 8.07 -1.97 -7.52
C MET A 280 7.87 -3.47 -7.29
N ALA A 281 7.27 -4.14 -8.27
CA ALA A 281 6.99 -5.58 -8.32
C ALA A 281 6.68 -5.96 -9.77
N ASP A 282 6.37 -7.22 -10.08
CA ASP A 282 5.85 -7.57 -11.41
C ASP A 282 4.56 -6.79 -11.70
N GLN A 283 3.62 -6.80 -10.74
CA GLN A 283 2.39 -6.02 -10.76
C GLN A 283 2.36 -5.10 -9.52
N PRO A 284 2.80 -3.84 -9.61
CA PRO A 284 2.83 -2.92 -8.47
C PRO A 284 1.48 -2.78 -7.75
N LEU A 285 0.38 -2.69 -8.49
CA LEU A 285 -0.93 -2.44 -7.91
C LEU A 285 -2.03 -3.21 -8.62
N VAL A 286 -2.81 -3.96 -7.85
CA VAL A 286 -3.98 -4.67 -8.35
C VAL A 286 -5.20 -4.27 -7.53
N PHE A 287 -6.16 -3.65 -8.20
CA PHE A 287 -7.50 -3.40 -7.69
C PHE A 287 -8.43 -4.42 -8.30
N THR A 288 -9.03 -5.26 -7.48
CA THR A 288 -9.89 -6.33 -8.00
C THR A 288 -11.12 -6.57 -7.12
N GLY A 289 -12.30 -6.65 -7.73
CA GLY A 289 -13.52 -7.10 -7.08
C GLY A 289 -13.59 -8.63 -6.95
N TYR A 290 -12.71 -9.37 -7.60
CA TYR A 290 -12.63 -10.84 -7.52
C TYR A 290 -11.22 -11.28 -7.16
N ASN A 291 -11.04 -12.47 -6.58
CA ASN A 291 -9.70 -12.99 -6.32
C ASN A 291 -9.04 -13.56 -7.59
N ILE A 292 -8.78 -12.70 -8.58
CA ILE A 292 -8.33 -13.08 -9.93
C ILE A 292 -6.97 -13.79 -9.96
N PHE A 293 -6.14 -13.63 -8.92
CA PHE A 293 -4.84 -14.30 -8.78
C PHE A 293 -4.89 -15.49 -7.82
N ASN A 294 -6.06 -15.87 -7.30
CA ASN A 294 -6.24 -16.96 -6.34
C ASN A 294 -5.33 -16.82 -5.11
N VAL A 295 -5.15 -15.58 -4.63
CA VAL A 295 -4.34 -15.25 -3.45
C VAL A 295 -4.99 -15.86 -2.21
N LYS A 296 -4.19 -16.40 -1.30
CA LYS A 296 -4.67 -16.95 -0.03
C LYS A 296 -4.20 -16.08 1.13
N SER A 297 -5.08 -15.84 2.09
CA SER A 297 -4.69 -15.37 3.41
C SER A 297 -4.13 -16.53 4.23
N ALA A 298 -3.10 -16.27 5.03
CA ALA A 298 -2.52 -17.28 5.93
C ALA A 298 -3.31 -17.43 7.24
N PHE A 299 -4.21 -16.49 7.54
CA PHE A 299 -4.84 -16.37 8.86
C PHE A 299 -6.37 -16.42 8.84
N THR A 300 -6.99 -16.22 7.68
CA THR A 300 -8.45 -16.24 7.59
C THR A 300 -8.91 -16.67 6.21
N GLU A 301 -10.12 -17.21 6.12
CA GLU A 301 -10.75 -17.45 4.82
C GLU A 301 -11.12 -16.10 4.19
N LEU A 302 -10.73 -15.93 2.92
CA LEU A 302 -11.12 -14.75 2.16
C LEU A 302 -12.57 -14.88 1.73
N TRP A 303 -13.29 -13.77 1.79
CA TRP A 303 -14.68 -13.75 1.35
C TRP A 303 -14.77 -14.03 -0.16
N VAL A 304 -15.76 -14.82 -0.57
CA VAL A 304 -16.05 -15.15 -1.98
C VAL A 304 -17.46 -14.67 -2.29
N GLY A 305 -17.60 -13.87 -3.35
CA GLY A 305 -18.89 -13.35 -3.81
C GLY A 305 -18.69 -12.17 -4.75
N TYR A 306 -19.75 -11.37 -4.97
CA TYR A 306 -19.70 -10.11 -5.69
C TYR A 306 -19.57 -8.93 -4.71
N PRO A 307 -18.36 -8.37 -4.48
CA PRO A 307 -18.22 -7.22 -3.61
C PRO A 307 -18.25 -5.94 -4.45
N SER A 308 -18.76 -4.87 -3.83
CA SER A 308 -18.46 -3.51 -4.27
C SER A 308 -17.02 -3.17 -3.88
N MET A 309 -16.29 -2.52 -4.77
CA MET A 309 -15.06 -1.80 -4.45
C MET A 309 -15.29 -0.34 -4.83
N SER A 310 -15.59 0.49 -3.83
CA SER A 310 -16.00 1.89 -4.00
C SER A 310 -14.86 2.79 -4.49
N GLU A 311 -14.28 3.63 -3.62
CA GLU A 311 -13.25 4.60 -3.98
C GLU A 311 -11.85 4.12 -3.58
N CYS A 312 -10.92 4.12 -4.54
CA CYS A 312 -9.51 3.84 -4.32
C CYS A 312 -8.66 4.92 -5.01
N THR A 313 -7.70 5.50 -4.29
CA THR A 313 -6.87 6.60 -4.81
C THR A 313 -5.38 6.38 -4.58
N VAL A 314 -4.55 6.70 -5.59
CA VAL A 314 -3.10 6.90 -5.47
C VAL A 314 -2.80 8.36 -5.83
N ASP A 315 -2.01 9.06 -5.02
CA ASP A 315 -1.64 10.47 -5.24
C ASP A 315 -0.23 10.78 -4.66
N GLY A 316 0.22 12.03 -4.72
CA GLY A 316 1.42 12.53 -4.04
C GLY A 316 2.72 12.21 -4.78
N ALA A 317 2.80 12.46 -6.09
CA ALA A 317 4.00 12.13 -6.88
C ALA A 317 4.44 10.66 -6.71
N SER A 318 3.46 9.75 -6.65
CA SER A 318 3.70 8.33 -6.47
C SER A 318 4.28 7.69 -7.72
N THR A 319 5.16 6.71 -7.56
CA THR A 319 5.77 5.95 -8.64
C THR A 319 5.35 4.49 -8.60
N LEU A 320 4.83 3.98 -9.69
CA LEU A 320 4.52 2.57 -9.91
C LEU A 320 5.46 2.02 -10.98
N HIS A 321 6.35 1.11 -10.59
CA HIS A 321 7.38 0.52 -11.46
C HIS A 321 7.11 -0.97 -11.66
N ALA A 322 6.57 -1.35 -12.82
CA ALA A 322 6.34 -2.75 -13.15
C ALA A 322 7.60 -3.43 -13.68
N LEU A 323 8.00 -4.52 -13.03
CA LEU A 323 9.10 -5.38 -13.47
C LEU A 323 8.70 -6.30 -14.63
N ASP A 324 7.43 -6.71 -14.65
CA ASP A 324 6.85 -7.56 -15.67
C ASP A 324 5.31 -7.51 -15.66
N GLY A 325 4.68 -7.00 -16.72
CA GLY A 325 3.23 -6.79 -16.77
C GLY A 325 2.82 -5.37 -16.42
N SER A 326 1.56 -5.14 -16.05
CA SER A 326 1.00 -3.80 -15.90
C SER A 326 1.40 -3.13 -14.58
N CYS A 327 1.53 -1.80 -14.58
CA CYS A 327 1.68 -1.03 -13.35
C CYS A 327 0.42 -1.12 -12.48
N VAL A 328 -0.75 -1.08 -13.13
CA VAL A 328 -2.05 -1.13 -12.49
C VAL A 328 -2.97 -2.09 -13.22
N ILE A 329 -3.58 -3.01 -12.48
CA ILE A 329 -4.72 -3.81 -12.95
C ILE A 329 -5.97 -3.35 -12.22
N VAL A 330 -7.04 -3.09 -12.97
CA VAL A 330 -8.38 -2.81 -12.43
C VAL A 330 -9.34 -3.87 -12.95
N ASP A 331 -9.89 -4.65 -12.03
CA ASP A 331 -10.94 -5.63 -12.30
C ASP A 331 -12.15 -5.31 -11.40
N ASN A 332 -13.27 -4.88 -11.98
CA ASN A 332 -14.49 -4.53 -11.22
C ASN A 332 -14.31 -3.41 -10.15
N GLY A 333 -13.73 -2.26 -10.52
CA GLY A 333 -13.59 -1.08 -9.64
C GLY A 333 -14.60 0.04 -9.92
N ILE A 334 -15.22 0.62 -8.90
CA ILE A 334 -16.22 1.68 -9.10
C ILE A 334 -15.55 3.03 -9.39
N ALA A 335 -14.70 3.52 -8.48
CA ALA A 335 -14.04 4.81 -8.60
C ALA A 335 -12.54 4.69 -8.29
N ILE A 336 -11.72 4.54 -9.33
CA ILE A 336 -10.27 4.41 -9.21
C ILE A 336 -9.61 5.70 -9.70
N ARG A 337 -8.74 6.28 -8.88
CA ARG A 337 -8.02 7.53 -9.20
C ARG A 337 -6.53 7.37 -9.01
N LEU A 338 -5.76 7.67 -10.04
CA LEU A 338 -4.31 7.72 -10.05
C LEU A 338 -3.93 9.17 -10.38
N VAL A 339 -3.72 9.98 -9.36
CA VAL A 339 -3.47 11.42 -9.50
C VAL A 339 -1.97 11.68 -9.36
N ASN A 340 -1.42 12.56 -10.20
CA ASN A 340 0.02 12.86 -10.24
C ASN A 340 0.93 11.61 -10.13
N THR A 341 0.56 10.54 -10.83
CA THR A 341 1.21 9.23 -10.67
C THR A 341 2.16 8.96 -11.84
N TYR A 342 3.40 8.61 -11.51
CA TYR A 342 4.43 8.19 -12.45
C TYR A 342 4.34 6.69 -12.72
N LEU A 343 4.12 6.30 -13.97
CA LEU A 343 4.06 4.89 -14.38
C LEU A 343 5.29 4.54 -15.18
N THR A 344 6.00 3.48 -14.80
CA THR A 344 7.18 3.03 -15.54
C THR A 344 7.38 1.53 -15.47
N GLY A 345 8.20 0.99 -16.37
CA GLY A 345 8.53 -0.42 -16.36
C GLY A 345 8.61 -1.03 -17.74
N THR A 346 8.76 -2.36 -17.73
CA THR A 346 8.94 -3.18 -18.93
C THR A 346 8.09 -4.43 -18.82
N ALA A 347 7.36 -4.80 -19.88
CA ALA A 347 6.74 -6.12 -19.97
C ALA A 347 7.72 -7.07 -20.69
N LYS A 348 8.43 -7.91 -19.93
CA LYS A 348 9.48 -8.77 -20.46
C LYS A 348 8.95 -10.13 -20.91
N SER A 349 7.94 -10.66 -20.22
CA SER A 349 7.44 -12.00 -20.50
C SER A 349 6.52 -12.02 -21.72
N LYS A 350 6.74 -13.00 -22.62
CA LYS A 350 5.87 -13.24 -23.76
C LYS A 350 4.45 -13.54 -23.27
N GLY A 351 3.46 -12.91 -23.91
CA GLY A 351 2.04 -13.10 -23.59
C GLY A 351 1.50 -12.22 -22.46
N ARG A 352 2.35 -11.44 -21.77
CA ARG A 352 1.87 -10.41 -20.85
C ARG A 352 1.42 -9.17 -21.61
N ILE A 353 0.43 -8.48 -21.06
CA ILE A 353 -0.11 -7.25 -21.63
C ILE A 353 0.94 -6.16 -21.49
N GLN A 354 1.35 -5.61 -22.64
CA GLN A 354 2.33 -4.54 -22.73
C GLN A 354 1.66 -3.19 -22.57
N TYR A 355 0.89 -2.98 -21.50
CA TYR A 355 0.27 -1.71 -21.18
C TYR A 355 0.43 -1.39 -19.69
N ALA A 356 0.69 -0.13 -19.38
CA ALA A 356 0.90 0.31 -17.99
C ALA A 356 -0.37 0.13 -17.13
N ILE A 357 -1.55 0.30 -17.72
CA ILE A 357 -2.85 0.17 -17.05
C ILE A 357 -3.66 -0.89 -17.79
N HIS A 358 -4.23 -1.86 -17.08
CA HIS A 358 -5.13 -2.86 -17.65
C HIS A 358 -6.49 -2.84 -16.94
N ILE A 359 -7.54 -2.45 -17.67
CA ILE A 359 -8.92 -2.45 -17.20
C ILE A 359 -9.63 -3.68 -17.76
N ARG A 360 -10.05 -4.60 -16.89
CA ARG A 360 -10.57 -5.94 -17.25
C ARG A 360 -11.72 -6.39 -16.35
N GLY A 361 -12.21 -7.61 -16.59
CA GLY A 361 -13.11 -8.34 -15.70
C GLY A 361 -14.31 -9.00 -16.39
N PRO A 362 -14.97 -9.97 -15.73
CA PRO A 362 -16.15 -10.65 -16.27
C PRO A 362 -17.45 -9.83 -16.08
N GLY A 363 -17.39 -8.76 -15.29
CA GLY A 363 -18.55 -8.05 -14.75
C GLY A 363 -18.66 -6.59 -15.19
N PHE A 364 -19.85 -6.05 -14.95
CA PHE A 364 -20.32 -4.75 -15.41
C PHE A 364 -19.63 -3.56 -14.68
N TRP A 365 -19.01 -2.69 -15.50
CA TRP A 365 -18.53 -1.31 -15.28
C TRP A 365 -17.32 -1.11 -14.34
N THR A 366 -16.15 -0.82 -14.93
CA THR A 366 -15.26 0.15 -14.26
C THR A 366 -15.91 1.51 -14.44
N ARG A 367 -16.56 2.06 -13.40
CA ARG A 367 -17.51 3.19 -13.55
C ARG A 367 -16.85 4.54 -13.68
N THR A 368 -15.71 4.74 -13.04
CA THR A 368 -14.94 5.97 -13.08
C THR A 368 -13.49 5.59 -12.88
N PHE A 369 -12.69 5.82 -13.91
CA PHE A 369 -11.25 5.66 -13.84
C PHE A 369 -10.62 7.00 -14.18
N THR A 370 -9.75 7.50 -13.30
CA THR A 370 -9.00 8.74 -13.53
C THR A 370 -7.53 8.45 -13.47
N TYR A 371 -6.77 8.86 -14.49
CA TYR A 371 -5.32 8.89 -14.49
C TYR A 371 -4.84 10.26 -14.92
N THR A 372 -4.01 10.88 -14.07
CA THR A 372 -3.22 12.06 -14.41
C THR A 372 -1.77 11.81 -14.03
N GLY A 373 -0.83 12.07 -14.92
CA GLY A 373 0.58 11.91 -14.58
C GLY A 373 1.49 11.76 -15.79
N HIS A 374 2.63 11.11 -15.54
CA HIS A 374 3.64 10.84 -16.55
C HIS A 374 3.83 9.33 -16.70
N PHE A 375 4.06 8.85 -17.92
CA PHE A 375 4.41 7.46 -18.15
C PHE A 375 5.68 7.29 -19.00
N GLU A 376 6.56 6.41 -18.52
CA GLU A 376 7.76 5.92 -19.20
C GLU A 376 7.74 4.39 -19.17
N TYR A 377 6.87 3.83 -20.01
CA TYR A 377 6.61 2.40 -20.06
C TYR A 377 6.87 1.91 -21.49
N GLU A 378 7.53 0.77 -21.66
CA GLU A 378 7.84 0.22 -23.00
C GLU A 378 6.57 -0.19 -23.81
N GLY A 379 5.46 -0.29 -23.09
CA GLY A 379 4.12 -0.60 -23.56
C GLY A 379 3.27 0.63 -23.95
N GLY A 380 1.99 0.39 -24.25
CA GLY A 380 1.01 1.46 -24.34
C GLY A 380 0.57 1.91 -22.94
N LEU A 381 -0.29 2.91 -22.85
CA LEU A 381 -0.74 3.42 -21.55
C LEU A 381 -1.89 2.60 -20.99
N VAL A 382 -3.00 2.47 -21.72
CA VAL A 382 -4.22 1.79 -21.23
C VAL A 382 -4.62 0.66 -22.18
N CYS A 383 -4.78 -0.54 -21.64
CA CYS A 383 -5.50 -1.64 -22.28
C CYS A 383 -6.88 -1.77 -21.63
N ILE A 384 -7.92 -1.82 -22.44
CA ILE A 384 -9.30 -1.96 -22.00
C ILE A 384 -9.85 -3.25 -22.62
N SER A 385 -10.30 -4.15 -21.76
CA SER A 385 -10.91 -5.43 -22.15
C SER A 385 -12.40 -5.52 -21.84
N VAL A 386 -12.98 -4.45 -21.29
CA VAL A 386 -14.35 -4.38 -20.79
C VAL A 386 -14.94 -2.98 -21.04
N ARG A 387 -16.18 -2.76 -20.59
CA ARG A 387 -16.76 -1.41 -20.58
C ARG A 387 -16.11 -0.55 -19.48
N ALA A 388 -15.34 0.44 -19.89
CA ALA A 388 -14.87 1.54 -19.05
C ALA A 388 -15.81 2.74 -19.18
N VAL A 389 -16.33 3.23 -18.06
CA VAL A 389 -17.23 4.38 -18.00
C VAL A 389 -16.55 5.52 -17.27
N ASN A 390 -16.82 6.75 -17.73
CA ASN A 390 -16.18 7.97 -17.25
C ASN A 390 -14.66 7.80 -17.16
N LEU A 391 -14.05 7.42 -18.29
CA LEU A 391 -12.61 7.26 -18.40
C LEU A 391 -11.96 8.63 -18.56
N ASN A 392 -11.22 9.07 -17.55
CA ASN A 392 -10.51 10.34 -17.52
C ASN A 392 -9.00 10.08 -17.56
N VAL A 393 -8.37 10.28 -18.71
CA VAL A 393 -6.94 10.07 -18.92
C VAL A 393 -6.34 11.39 -19.39
N GLU A 394 -5.45 11.96 -18.58
CA GLU A 394 -4.66 13.14 -18.92
C GLU A 394 -3.19 12.86 -18.62
N ALA A 395 -2.48 12.40 -19.65
CA ALA A 395 -1.15 11.84 -19.49
C ALA A 395 -0.10 12.63 -20.27
N THR A 396 1.12 12.63 -19.75
CA THR A 396 2.33 12.96 -20.48
C THR A 396 3.25 11.75 -20.54
N GLY A 397 4.16 11.68 -21.50
CA GLY A 397 5.01 10.50 -21.59
C GLY A 397 6.04 10.51 -22.70
N ALA A 398 6.88 9.49 -22.65
CA ALA A 398 7.88 9.22 -23.67
C ALA A 398 7.21 8.87 -25.03
N PRO A 399 7.92 9.05 -26.15
CA PRO A 399 7.51 8.51 -27.43
C PRO A 399 7.09 7.04 -27.38
N LEU A 400 5.94 6.72 -27.97
CA LEU A 400 5.53 5.35 -28.21
C LEU A 400 6.18 4.83 -29.50
N LYS A 401 6.33 3.51 -29.60
CA LYS A 401 6.76 2.88 -30.85
C LYS A 401 5.73 3.18 -31.96
N PRO A 402 6.16 3.26 -33.23
CA PRO A 402 5.22 3.31 -34.34
C PRO A 402 4.17 2.20 -34.21
N GLU A 403 2.90 2.52 -34.50
CA GLU A 403 1.74 1.61 -34.43
C GLU A 403 1.26 1.20 -33.03
N GLN A 404 2.02 1.47 -31.98
CA GLN A 404 1.64 1.17 -30.61
C GLN A 404 0.63 2.21 -30.11
N PRO A 405 -0.61 1.82 -29.78
CA PRO A 405 -1.60 2.78 -29.33
C PRO A 405 -1.36 3.21 -27.89
N VAL A 406 -1.77 4.45 -27.57
CA VAL A 406 -1.86 4.91 -26.18
C VAL A 406 -2.96 4.13 -25.46
N ILE A 407 -4.14 4.02 -26.08
CA ILE A 407 -5.28 3.25 -25.59
C ILE A 407 -5.65 2.14 -26.57
N LEU A 408 -5.67 0.90 -26.07
CA LEU A 408 -6.12 -0.28 -26.81
C LEU A 408 -7.49 -0.75 -26.32
N LEU A 409 -8.42 -0.93 -27.24
CA LEU A 409 -9.66 -1.70 -27.05
C LEU A 409 -9.40 -3.11 -27.57
N ASP A 410 -9.17 -4.07 -26.68
CA ASP A 410 -8.52 -5.34 -27.05
C ASP A 410 -9.48 -6.43 -27.55
N ASN A 411 -10.79 -6.28 -27.29
CA ASN A 411 -11.79 -7.30 -27.60
C ASN A 411 -13.21 -6.72 -27.78
N PRO A 412 -14.20 -7.53 -28.24
CA PRO A 412 -15.58 -7.09 -28.51
C PRO A 412 -16.33 -6.43 -27.34
N ASN A 413 -15.97 -6.73 -26.09
CA ASN A 413 -16.56 -6.17 -24.89
C ASN A 413 -15.87 -4.88 -24.42
N SER A 414 -14.85 -4.41 -25.15
CA SER A 414 -14.08 -3.22 -24.82
C SER A 414 -14.82 -1.97 -25.28
N CYS A 415 -15.07 -1.02 -24.40
CA CYS A 415 -15.61 0.29 -24.78
C CYS A 415 -15.27 1.40 -23.79
N ILE A 416 -15.38 2.63 -24.28
CA ILE A 416 -15.24 3.86 -23.48
C ILE A 416 -16.55 4.62 -23.54
N TRP A 417 -17.26 4.75 -22.41
CA TRP A 417 -18.51 5.50 -22.33
C TRP A 417 -18.37 6.69 -21.37
N GLY A 418 -18.35 7.90 -21.90
CA GLY A 418 -18.10 9.11 -21.14
C GLY A 418 -16.64 9.32 -20.77
N GLY A 419 -16.33 10.54 -20.33
CA GLY A 419 -15.01 10.92 -19.83
C GLY A 419 -14.20 11.77 -20.81
N LYS A 420 -12.90 11.89 -20.53
CA LYS A 420 -11.95 12.73 -21.26
C LYS A 420 -10.66 11.93 -21.48
N VAL A 421 -10.14 11.92 -22.70
CA VAL A 421 -8.86 11.29 -23.04
C VAL A 421 -7.98 12.32 -23.73
N SER A 422 -6.79 12.55 -23.20
CA SER A 422 -5.75 13.36 -23.83
C SER A 422 -4.37 12.86 -23.45
N TYR A 423 -3.45 12.87 -24.41
CA TYR A 423 -2.07 12.46 -24.20
C TYR A 423 -1.11 13.40 -24.91
N THR A 424 -0.16 13.96 -24.17
CA THR A 424 0.83 14.92 -24.68
C THR A 424 2.24 14.31 -24.61
N HIS A 425 2.96 14.30 -25.74
CA HIS A 425 4.36 13.87 -25.72
C HIS A 425 5.29 14.98 -25.27
N ILE A 426 6.38 14.58 -24.61
CA ILE A 426 7.46 15.50 -24.23
C ILE A 426 8.36 15.92 -25.39
N ASN A 427 8.41 15.14 -26.48
CA ASN A 427 9.23 15.43 -27.66
C ASN A 427 8.39 16.03 -28.79
N PHE A 428 8.34 17.36 -28.84
CA PHE A 428 7.82 18.10 -29.99
C PHE A 428 8.73 17.85 -31.21
N GLY A 429 8.16 17.38 -32.33
CA GLY A 429 8.90 17.14 -33.58
C GLY A 429 9.01 15.68 -34.03
N GLN A 430 8.27 14.75 -33.41
CA GLN A 430 8.12 13.42 -34.00
C GLN A 430 7.23 13.48 -35.25
N THR A 431 7.72 12.91 -36.35
CA THR A 431 7.03 12.91 -37.66
C THR A 431 6.18 11.67 -37.89
N HIS A 432 6.29 10.64 -37.04
CA HIS A 432 5.52 9.41 -37.21
C HIS A 432 4.14 9.52 -36.58
N THR A 433 3.16 8.95 -37.26
CA THR A 433 1.81 8.83 -36.73
C THR A 433 1.68 7.61 -35.82
N TYR A 434 0.93 7.76 -34.72
CA TYR A 434 0.60 6.64 -33.83
C TYR A 434 -0.85 6.79 -33.31
N PRO A 435 -1.53 5.68 -33.01
CA PRO A 435 -2.90 5.74 -32.54
C PRO A 435 -2.99 6.26 -31.10
N LEU A 436 -3.78 7.30 -30.86
CA LEU A 436 -4.24 7.61 -29.51
C LEU A 436 -5.17 6.51 -29.02
N ILE A 437 -6.12 6.09 -29.87
CA ILE A 437 -7.04 5.00 -29.57
C ILE A 437 -7.02 4.02 -30.74
N LYS A 438 -6.86 2.72 -30.46
CA LYS A 438 -6.95 1.64 -31.43
C LYS A 438 -7.86 0.53 -30.94
N ALA A 439 -8.69 -0.04 -31.82
CA ALA A 439 -9.49 -1.22 -31.52
C ALA A 439 -9.01 -2.45 -32.29
N VAL A 440 -8.94 -3.60 -31.60
CA VAL A 440 -8.64 -4.90 -32.23
C VAL A 440 -9.95 -5.55 -32.66
N GLY A 441 -10.36 -5.25 -33.90
CA GLY A 441 -11.61 -5.78 -34.45
C GLY A 441 -12.84 -5.10 -33.83
N LYS A 442 -13.89 -5.89 -33.59
CA LYS A 442 -15.16 -5.38 -33.03
C LYS A 442 -14.97 -4.86 -31.61
N HIS A 443 -15.74 -3.83 -31.23
CA HIS A 443 -15.76 -3.27 -29.88
C HIS A 443 -17.16 -2.74 -29.53
N CYS A 444 -17.49 -2.54 -28.24
CA CYS A 444 -18.81 -2.04 -27.81
C CYS A 444 -18.96 -0.51 -27.89
N GLY A 445 -17.98 0.16 -28.49
CA GLY A 445 -18.04 1.56 -28.88
C GLY A 445 -17.17 2.54 -28.07
N ILE A 446 -17.09 3.76 -28.58
CA ILE A 446 -16.54 4.95 -27.95
C ILE A 446 -17.68 5.96 -27.98
N VAL A 447 -18.26 6.28 -26.82
CA VAL A 447 -19.53 7.01 -26.73
C VAL A 447 -19.41 8.14 -25.73
N GLY A 448 -19.74 9.37 -26.12
CA GLY A 448 -19.78 10.52 -25.20
C GLY A 448 -18.42 10.94 -24.65
N VAL A 449 -17.33 10.66 -25.36
CA VAL A 449 -15.95 10.93 -24.91
C VAL A 449 -15.45 12.25 -25.49
N THR A 450 -14.77 13.06 -24.65
CA THR A 450 -13.96 14.19 -25.13
C THR A 450 -12.54 13.71 -25.40
N ILE A 451 -12.06 13.85 -26.64
CA ILE A 451 -10.78 13.31 -27.11
C ILE A 451 -9.90 14.47 -27.57
N GLY A 452 -8.79 14.70 -26.87
CA GLY A 452 -7.74 15.63 -27.29
C GLY A 452 -6.70 14.94 -28.15
N LEU A 453 -6.60 15.33 -29.42
CA LEU A 453 -5.62 14.85 -30.40
C LEU A 453 -4.50 15.88 -30.59
N TYR A 454 -3.27 15.43 -30.35
CA TYR A 454 -2.03 16.17 -30.59
C TYR A 454 -1.40 15.77 -31.93
N GLU A 455 -0.35 16.47 -32.35
CA GLU A 455 0.34 16.23 -33.62
C GLU A 455 0.79 14.78 -33.77
N GLY A 456 0.52 14.18 -34.93
CA GLY A 456 0.83 12.77 -35.21
C GLY A 456 -0.19 11.77 -34.65
N GLN A 457 -1.14 12.18 -33.80
CA GLN A 457 -2.11 11.26 -33.22
C GLN A 457 -3.27 10.93 -34.16
N MET A 458 -3.77 9.70 -34.05
CA MET A 458 -4.94 9.24 -34.80
C MET A 458 -5.91 8.40 -33.95
N ILE A 459 -7.14 8.27 -34.43
CA ILE A 459 -8.13 7.33 -33.90
C ILE A 459 -8.32 6.22 -34.92
N ASP A 460 -8.18 4.96 -34.50
CA ASP A 460 -8.34 3.77 -35.35
C ASP A 460 -9.29 2.74 -34.70
N ALA A 461 -10.59 2.95 -34.84
CA ALA A 461 -11.65 2.12 -34.26
C ALA A 461 -12.81 1.86 -35.25
N PRO A 462 -12.57 1.14 -36.37
CA PRO A 462 -13.52 1.05 -37.48
C PRO A 462 -14.73 0.11 -37.28
N ASN A 463 -14.84 -0.63 -36.17
CA ASN A 463 -15.78 -1.75 -36.02
C ASN A 463 -16.64 -1.69 -34.75
N GLY A 464 -17.09 -0.50 -34.38
CA GLY A 464 -18.03 -0.34 -33.28
C GLY A 464 -18.52 1.10 -33.17
N PRO A 465 -19.56 1.33 -32.33
CA PRO A 465 -20.20 2.62 -32.19
C PRO A 465 -19.20 3.75 -31.92
N PHE A 466 -19.25 4.83 -32.69
CA PHE A 466 -18.51 6.05 -32.39
C PHE A 466 -19.50 7.21 -32.32
N GLN A 467 -20.08 7.46 -31.14
CA GLN A 467 -21.27 8.29 -31.01
C GLN A 467 -21.13 9.40 -29.97
N ASN A 468 -21.65 10.59 -30.28
CA ASN A 468 -21.67 11.74 -29.38
C ASN A 468 -20.28 12.13 -28.82
N ASN A 469 -19.21 11.86 -29.57
CA ASN A 469 -17.85 12.19 -29.14
C ASN A 469 -17.50 13.64 -29.52
N ILE A 470 -16.65 14.29 -28.74
CA ILE A 470 -16.05 15.59 -29.07
C ILE A 470 -14.58 15.34 -29.33
N VAL A 471 -14.10 15.64 -30.54
CA VAL A 471 -12.69 15.51 -30.92
C VAL A 471 -12.09 16.91 -31.01
N GLN A 472 -11.10 17.20 -30.18
CA GLN A 472 -10.35 18.46 -30.15
C GLN A 472 -8.95 18.23 -30.73
N ALA A 473 -8.67 18.77 -31.90
CA ALA A 473 -7.34 18.72 -32.52
C ALA A 473 -6.54 19.98 -32.21
N PHE A 474 -5.34 19.81 -31.64
CA PHE A 474 -4.54 20.92 -31.08
C PHE A 474 -3.46 21.49 -32.03
N PHE A 475 -3.47 21.20 -33.33
CA PHE A 475 -2.43 21.65 -34.28
C PHE A 475 -2.97 21.92 -35.70
N SER A 476 -2.09 22.41 -36.58
CA SER A 476 -2.35 22.74 -37.98
C SER A 476 -2.59 21.53 -38.91
N HIS A 477 -2.29 20.31 -38.44
CA HIS A 477 -2.49 19.08 -39.22
C HIS A 477 -3.90 18.51 -39.08
N GLU A 478 -4.44 17.98 -40.18
CA GLU A 478 -5.76 17.37 -40.21
C GLU A 478 -5.75 16.03 -39.43
N PRO A 479 -6.61 15.84 -38.42
CA PRO A 479 -6.61 14.63 -37.60
C PRO A 479 -7.06 13.43 -38.42
N LYS A 480 -6.34 12.30 -38.28
CA LYS A 480 -6.72 11.03 -38.91
C LYS A 480 -7.70 10.29 -38.01
N ILE A 481 -8.95 10.13 -38.46
CA ILE A 481 -10.02 9.45 -37.73
C ILE A 481 -10.59 8.32 -38.60
N ASN A 482 -10.23 7.08 -38.28
CA ASN A 482 -10.77 5.87 -38.90
C ASN A 482 -11.80 5.24 -37.95
N VAL A 483 -13.08 5.48 -38.21
CA VAL A 483 -14.22 5.02 -37.40
C VAL A 483 -15.31 4.46 -38.30
N GLU A 484 -16.29 3.77 -37.72
CA GLU A 484 -17.39 3.19 -38.50
C GLU A 484 -18.17 4.25 -39.33
N PRO A 485 -18.76 3.88 -40.48
CA PRO A 485 -19.45 4.84 -41.36
C PRO A 485 -20.67 5.56 -40.75
N LYS A 486 -21.23 5.04 -39.64
CA LYS A 486 -22.37 5.61 -38.92
C LYS A 486 -21.96 6.43 -37.68
N ALA A 487 -20.70 6.85 -37.62
CA ALA A 487 -20.17 7.65 -36.52
C ALA A 487 -20.85 9.03 -36.42
N SER A 488 -21.06 9.50 -35.20
CA SER A 488 -21.45 10.87 -34.87
C SER A 488 -20.44 11.49 -33.92
N TYR A 489 -19.80 12.57 -34.33
CA TYR A 489 -18.85 13.31 -33.51
C TYR A 489 -18.78 14.78 -33.91
N LEU A 490 -18.46 15.64 -32.94
CA LEU A 490 -18.13 17.03 -33.17
C LEU A 490 -16.61 17.16 -33.29
N LEU A 491 -16.12 17.58 -34.45
CA LEU A 491 -14.71 17.90 -34.64
C LEU A 491 -14.46 19.40 -34.41
N LEU A 492 -13.60 19.71 -33.46
CA LEU A 492 -13.09 21.04 -33.18
C LEU A 492 -11.61 21.08 -33.60
N ALA A 493 -11.31 21.73 -34.72
CA ALA A 493 -9.95 21.85 -35.25
C ALA A 493 -9.62 23.32 -35.56
N GLY A 494 -8.39 23.76 -35.23
CA GLY A 494 -7.83 25.03 -35.71
C GLY A 494 -6.82 25.70 -34.78
N GLU A 495 -5.88 26.48 -35.34
CA GLU A 495 -5.12 27.54 -34.63
C GLU A 495 -6.00 28.77 -34.34
N LYS A 496 -7.15 28.87 -35.04
CA LYS A 496 -8.19 29.90 -34.93
C LYS A 496 -9.52 29.23 -35.25
N SER A 497 -10.45 29.22 -34.30
CA SER A 497 -11.73 28.52 -34.33
C SER A 497 -12.58 28.94 -35.53
N ALA A 498 -12.62 28.12 -36.58
CA ALA A 498 -13.69 28.13 -37.57
C ALA A 498 -14.19 26.69 -37.71
N VAL A 499 -15.39 26.45 -37.17
CA VAL A 499 -16.10 25.16 -37.27
C VAL A 499 -16.30 24.84 -38.75
N ARG A 500 -15.43 24.01 -39.34
CA ARG A 500 -15.69 23.40 -40.64
C ARG A 500 -16.58 22.19 -40.39
N SER A 501 -17.86 22.30 -40.72
CA SER A 501 -18.72 21.11 -40.80
C SER A 501 -18.13 20.14 -41.82
N PRO A 502 -18.09 18.83 -41.53
CA PRO A 502 -17.59 17.87 -42.51
C PRO A 502 -18.47 17.91 -43.77
N LYS A 503 -17.85 17.77 -44.94
CA LYS A 503 -18.53 17.51 -46.23
C LYS A 503 -19.06 16.07 -46.33
N THR A 504 -19.47 15.50 -45.21
CA THR A 504 -20.39 14.37 -45.15
C THR A 504 -21.70 14.93 -44.61
N SER A 505 -22.76 14.78 -45.39
CA SER A 505 -24.12 15.16 -45.02
C SER A 505 -24.39 14.88 -43.54
N VAL A 506 -24.62 15.94 -42.76
CA VAL A 506 -25.24 15.82 -41.45
C VAL A 506 -26.60 15.18 -41.66
N LYS A 507 -26.76 13.96 -41.14
CA LYS A 507 -28.04 13.39 -40.75
C LYS A 507 -28.02 13.20 -39.25
#